data_AF-A0A2M7ALX9-F1
#
_entry.id   AF-A0A2M7ALX9-F1
#
_cell.length_a   1.000
_cell.length_b   1.000
_cell.length_c   1.000
_cell.angle_alpha   90.00
_cell.angle_beta   90.00
_cell.angle_gamma   90.00
#
_symmetry.space_group_name_H-M   'P 1'
#
loop_
_entity.id
_entity.type
_entity.pdbx_description
1 polymer ?
#
loop_
_entity_poly.entity_id
_entity_poly.type
_entity_poly.pdbx_seq_one_letter_code
_entity_poly.pdbx_strand_id
1 'polypeptide(L)'
;MESKNTPFKVGAFFAILILVVGISLTSGFVGSFLGNRFFPKLVSSDNGTVTEITRQKVVDEENATIDVVKQVSPSVVSIVIKKTGFDFFTGPYSQEQGIGTGFIIDKDGIILTNRHVVSDTSADYIVVVNQQNYDVKKIFRDTAHDVAILKIDVSNLTPVELGDSSQLQIGQKVIAIGYALGEFPNTVTTGVVSGLGRSVTASSGTLGTSEVLDNVIQTDAALNPGNSGGPLLDYSGKVIGINVAITSGAQNIGFAIPVSSIKPVVEDFQKYGKIIRAYLGIEYISVSKELAQARNLHEGAFISKVVADSPADKAGIQGSDILYEFGGQAVDDTNTLTKLIGEKKPDDEVKIKIWRNGKTSEVTATLGEAPEE
;
A
#
# COMPACT_ATOMS: atom_id res chain seq x y z
N MET A 1 -31.15 -76.02 43.13
CA MET A 1 -30.42 -74.90 43.76
C MET A 1 -31.07 -73.62 43.29
N GLU A 2 -31.94 -73.03 44.11
CA GLU A 2 -32.65 -71.80 43.79
C GLU A 2 -32.27 -70.77 44.85
N SER A 3 -31.53 -69.74 44.44
CA SER A 3 -30.99 -68.71 45.32
C SER A 3 -32.09 -67.72 45.69
N LYS A 4 -32.50 -67.71 46.96
CA LYS A 4 -33.36 -66.67 47.53
C LYS A 4 -32.57 -65.36 47.66
N ASN A 5 -32.64 -64.50 46.64
CA ASN A 5 -32.20 -63.12 46.76
C ASN A 5 -33.16 -62.37 47.69
N THR A 6 -32.65 -61.93 48.83
CA THR A 6 -33.39 -61.17 49.85
C THR A 6 -33.47 -59.69 49.45
N PRO A 7 -34.67 -59.07 49.39
CA PRO A 7 -34.84 -57.67 48.97
C PRO A 7 -34.29 -56.63 49.97
N PHE A 8 -33.80 -57.07 51.13
CA PHE A 8 -33.35 -56.18 52.20
C PHE A 8 -32.02 -55.46 51.89
N LYS A 9 -31.17 -56.01 51.01
CA LYS A 9 -29.85 -55.43 50.69
C LYS A 9 -29.90 -54.28 49.68
N VAL A 10 -30.92 -54.23 48.83
CA VAL A 10 -31.05 -53.19 47.79
C VAL A 10 -31.55 -51.87 48.40
N GLY A 11 -32.50 -51.92 49.34
CA GLY A 11 -33.02 -50.72 50.01
C GLY A 11 -31.97 -49.98 50.84
N ALA A 12 -31.10 -50.71 51.54
CA ALA A 12 -30.02 -50.12 52.34
C ALA A 12 -28.98 -49.39 51.46
N PHE A 13 -28.69 -49.91 50.26
CA PHE A 13 -27.74 -49.30 49.33
C PHE A 13 -28.26 -47.95 48.80
N PHE A 14 -29.54 -47.87 48.41
CA PHE A 14 -30.15 -46.62 47.96
C PHE A 14 -30.25 -45.56 49.07
N ALA A 15 -30.52 -45.97 50.30
CA ALA A 15 -30.54 -45.05 51.45
C ALA A 15 -29.15 -44.43 51.71
N ILE A 16 -28.08 -45.23 51.62
CA ILE A 16 -26.71 -44.73 51.76
C ILE A 16 -26.35 -43.80 50.60
N LEU A 17 -26.73 -44.13 49.36
CA LEU A 17 -26.48 -43.28 48.20
C LEU A 17 -27.15 -41.91 48.32
N ILE A 18 -28.41 -41.87 48.73
CA ILE A 18 -29.15 -40.61 48.95
C ILE A 18 -28.48 -39.78 50.05
N LEU A 19 -28.01 -40.42 51.12
CA LEU A 19 -27.34 -39.75 52.22
C LEU A 19 -25.99 -39.17 51.78
N VAL A 20 -25.21 -39.90 50.98
CA VAL A 20 -23.93 -39.44 50.42
C VAL A 20 -24.14 -38.27 49.45
N VAL A 21 -25.15 -38.35 48.57
CA VAL A 21 -25.51 -37.26 47.65
C VAL A 21 -25.98 -36.03 48.43
N GLY A 22 -26.80 -36.20 49.47
CA GLY A 22 -27.26 -35.12 50.34
C GLY A 22 -26.10 -34.43 51.09
N ILE A 23 -25.15 -35.20 51.62
CA ILE A 23 -23.94 -34.66 52.27
C ILE A 23 -23.03 -33.95 51.25
N SER A 24 -22.93 -34.46 50.03
CA SER A 24 -22.12 -33.84 48.97
C SER A 24 -22.70 -32.49 48.50
N LEU A 25 -24.02 -32.42 48.36
CA LEU A 25 -24.71 -31.18 47.98
C LEU A 25 -24.64 -30.12 49.09
N THR A 26 -24.81 -30.53 50.35
CA THR A 26 -24.73 -29.62 51.49
C THR A 26 -23.31 -29.15 51.77
N SER A 27 -22.31 -30.03 51.64
CA SER A 27 -20.89 -29.65 51.78
C SER A 27 -20.43 -28.71 50.67
N GLY A 28 -20.89 -28.91 49.43
CA GLY A 28 -20.64 -27.96 48.33
C GLY A 28 -21.26 -26.59 48.57
N PHE A 29 -22.50 -26.54 49.08
CA PHE A 29 -23.18 -25.28 49.37
C PHE A 29 -22.55 -24.53 50.56
N VAL A 30 -22.24 -25.24 51.65
CA VAL A 30 -21.57 -24.68 52.83
C VAL A 30 -20.14 -24.25 52.49
N GLY A 31 -19.41 -25.04 51.70
CA GLY A 31 -18.07 -24.69 51.21
C GLY A 31 -18.08 -23.44 50.35
N SER A 32 -19.06 -23.29 49.44
CA SER A 32 -19.23 -22.09 48.62
C SER A 32 -19.59 -20.85 49.47
N PHE A 33 -20.51 -21.01 50.42
CA PHE A 33 -20.95 -19.93 51.30
C PHE A 33 -19.82 -19.46 52.25
N LEU A 34 -19.09 -20.40 52.86
CA LEU A 34 -17.94 -20.08 53.72
C LEU A 34 -16.75 -19.56 52.90
N GLY A 35 -16.50 -20.12 51.71
CA GLY A 35 -15.46 -19.65 50.79
C GLY A 35 -15.66 -18.19 50.39
N ASN A 36 -16.88 -17.81 50.01
CA ASN A 36 -17.20 -16.43 49.66
C ASN A 36 -17.13 -15.47 50.88
N ARG A 37 -17.45 -15.96 52.08
CA ARG A 37 -17.45 -15.15 53.31
C ARG A 37 -16.06 -14.92 53.92
N PHE A 38 -15.19 -15.93 53.88
CA PHE A 38 -13.87 -15.88 54.52
C PHE A 38 -12.72 -15.63 53.53
N PHE A 39 -12.92 -15.92 52.25
CA PHE A 39 -11.92 -15.76 51.19
C PHE A 39 -12.46 -15.02 49.95
N PRO A 40 -13.04 -13.81 50.11
CA PRO A 40 -13.64 -13.07 48.98
C PRO A 40 -12.61 -12.73 47.88
N LYS A 41 -11.32 -12.64 48.24
CA LYS A 41 -10.21 -12.38 47.30
C LYS A 41 -9.78 -13.60 46.45
N LEU A 42 -10.21 -14.83 46.80
CA LEU A 42 -9.93 -16.04 46.01
C LEU A 42 -11.02 -16.32 44.96
N VAL A 43 -12.26 -15.90 45.22
CA VAL A 43 -13.41 -16.01 44.30
C VAL A 43 -13.54 -14.78 43.39
N SER A 44 -12.95 -13.65 43.80
CA SER A 44 -12.70 -12.52 42.91
C SER A 44 -11.57 -12.88 41.94
N SER A 45 -11.90 -13.67 40.91
CA SER A 45 -11.10 -13.71 39.70
C SER A 45 -10.99 -12.26 39.21
N ASP A 46 -9.77 -11.81 38.97
CA ASP A 46 -9.34 -10.48 38.54
C ASP A 46 -9.84 -10.12 37.12
N ASN A 47 -11.09 -10.47 36.81
CA ASN A 47 -11.76 -10.24 35.54
C ASN A 47 -12.22 -8.79 35.38
N GLY A 48 -12.36 -8.02 36.47
CA GLY A 48 -12.71 -6.61 36.42
C GLY A 48 -11.61 -5.77 35.78
N THR A 49 -10.38 -5.96 36.24
CA THR A 49 -9.19 -5.22 35.80
C THR A 49 -8.81 -5.56 34.37
N VAL A 50 -8.90 -6.83 33.96
CA VAL A 50 -8.67 -7.25 32.57
C VAL A 50 -9.76 -6.74 31.61
N THR A 51 -11.03 -6.73 32.04
CA THR A 51 -12.14 -6.22 31.21
C THR A 51 -12.09 -4.70 31.06
N GLU A 52 -11.73 -3.97 32.12
CA GLU A 52 -11.56 -2.50 32.07
C GLU A 52 -10.34 -2.09 31.24
N ILE A 53 -9.18 -2.73 31.41
CA ILE A 53 -7.97 -2.45 30.60
C ILE A 53 -8.25 -2.75 29.12
N THR A 54 -8.94 -3.85 28.82
CA THR A 54 -9.30 -4.21 27.44
C THR A 54 -10.29 -3.20 26.85
N ARG A 55 -11.32 -2.81 27.61
CA ARG A 55 -12.30 -1.79 27.18
C ARG A 55 -11.63 -0.45 26.94
N GLN A 56 -10.75 -0.02 27.84
CA GLN A 56 -10.03 1.25 27.72
C GLN A 56 -9.13 1.24 26.47
N LYS A 57 -8.34 0.18 26.27
CA LYS A 57 -7.46 0.06 25.09
C LYS A 57 -8.23 0.06 23.76
N VAL A 58 -9.40 -0.57 23.71
CA VAL A 58 -10.28 -0.57 22.52
C VAL A 58 -10.84 0.83 22.25
N VAL A 59 -11.30 1.52 23.29
CA VAL A 59 -11.77 2.92 23.19
C VAL A 59 -10.64 3.85 22.74
N ASP A 60 -9.41 3.64 23.22
CA ASP A 60 -8.24 4.43 22.81
C ASP A 60 -7.88 4.22 21.33
N GLU A 61 -8.00 2.99 20.81
CA GLU A 61 -7.74 2.68 19.39
C GLU A 61 -8.83 3.25 18.45
N GLU A 62 -10.09 3.18 18.86
CA GLU A 62 -11.23 3.77 18.14
C GLU A 62 -11.11 5.31 18.10
N ASN A 63 -10.81 5.93 19.25
CA ASN A 63 -10.59 7.37 19.35
C ASN A 63 -9.43 7.83 18.46
N ALA A 64 -8.30 7.09 18.46
CA ALA A 64 -7.16 7.41 17.59
C ALA A 64 -7.54 7.37 16.11
N THR A 65 -8.35 6.40 15.68
CA THR A 65 -8.82 6.32 14.30
C THR A 65 -9.72 7.51 13.96
N ILE A 66 -10.66 7.85 14.83
CA ILE A 66 -11.58 8.98 14.64
C ILE A 66 -10.80 10.30 14.55
N ASP A 67 -9.83 10.51 15.43
CA ASP A 67 -9.02 11.72 15.49
C ASP A 67 -8.17 11.89 14.22
N VAL A 68 -7.51 10.81 13.76
CA VAL A 68 -6.75 10.83 12.51
C VAL A 68 -7.66 11.13 11.32
N VAL A 69 -8.82 10.47 11.22
CA VAL A 69 -9.77 10.72 10.13
C VAL A 69 -10.24 12.16 10.14
N LYS A 70 -10.61 12.71 11.30
CA LYS A 70 -11.05 14.10 11.44
C LYS A 70 -9.95 15.10 11.05
N GLN A 71 -8.71 14.80 11.41
CA GLN A 71 -7.54 15.62 11.09
C GLN A 71 -7.23 15.59 9.58
N VAL A 72 -7.24 14.41 8.96
CA VAL A 72 -6.68 14.21 7.62
C VAL A 72 -7.72 14.26 6.50
N SER A 73 -8.99 13.95 6.75
CA SER A 73 -10.03 13.95 5.69
C SER A 73 -10.11 15.27 4.91
N PRO A 74 -9.95 16.47 5.51
CA PRO A 74 -9.92 17.73 4.75
C PRO A 74 -8.78 17.85 3.72
N SER A 75 -7.73 17.04 3.88
CA SER A 75 -6.58 16.98 2.98
C SER A 75 -6.75 15.93 1.87
N VAL A 76 -7.73 15.03 1.96
CA VAL A 76 -7.96 13.97 0.97
C VAL A 76 -8.93 14.47 -0.10
N VAL A 77 -8.59 14.24 -1.36
CA VAL A 77 -9.30 14.78 -2.51
C VAL A 77 -9.66 13.68 -3.50
N SER A 78 -10.77 13.86 -4.22
CA SER A 78 -11.13 12.99 -5.34
C SER A 78 -10.55 13.54 -6.64
N ILE A 79 -10.08 12.65 -7.52
CA ILE A 79 -9.58 13.01 -8.85
C ILE A 79 -10.51 12.37 -9.87
N VAL A 80 -11.32 13.20 -10.54
CA VAL A 80 -12.26 12.79 -11.57
C VAL A 80 -11.57 12.87 -12.94
N ILE A 81 -11.67 11.80 -13.71
CA ILE A 81 -11.09 11.69 -15.05
C ILE A 81 -12.22 11.89 -16.07
N LYS A 82 -12.15 12.96 -16.86
CA LYS A 82 -13.12 13.28 -17.90
C LYS A 82 -12.48 13.12 -19.27
N LYS A 83 -13.14 12.37 -20.14
CA LYS A 83 -12.78 12.32 -21.56
C LYS A 83 -13.78 13.16 -22.34
N THR A 84 -13.29 14.25 -22.89
CA THR A 84 -14.02 15.11 -23.80
C THR A 84 -13.65 14.74 -25.22
N GLY A 85 -14.62 14.79 -26.12
CA GLY A 85 -14.40 14.43 -27.51
C GLY A 85 -15.53 14.89 -28.40
N PHE A 86 -15.40 14.61 -29.70
CA PHE A 86 -16.43 14.92 -30.68
C PHE A 86 -16.69 13.69 -31.54
N ASP A 87 -17.93 13.25 -31.54
CA ASP A 87 -18.42 12.21 -32.43
C ASP A 87 -19.21 12.85 -33.58
N PHE A 88 -18.97 12.39 -34.81
CA PHE A 88 -19.53 13.02 -36.01
C PHE A 88 -21.07 12.91 -36.09
N PHE A 89 -21.66 11.89 -35.46
CA PHE A 89 -23.10 11.63 -35.51
C PHE A 89 -23.85 12.17 -34.28
N THR A 90 -23.17 12.23 -33.12
CA THR A 90 -23.77 12.60 -31.83
C THR A 90 -23.26 13.93 -31.26
N GLY A 91 -22.23 14.53 -31.87
CA GLY A 91 -21.68 15.83 -31.48
C GLY A 91 -20.63 15.74 -30.37
N PRO A 92 -20.35 16.85 -29.65
CA PRO A 92 -19.41 16.84 -28.54
C PRO A 92 -19.95 15.98 -27.40
N TYR A 93 -19.09 15.16 -26.80
CA TYR A 93 -19.39 14.36 -25.62
C TYR A 93 -18.41 14.65 -24.50
N SER A 94 -18.85 14.43 -23.26
CA SER A 94 -18.04 14.46 -22.06
C SER A 94 -18.46 13.28 -21.19
N GLN A 95 -17.58 12.31 -21.00
CA GLN A 95 -17.86 11.12 -20.20
C GLN A 95 -16.84 11.00 -19.08
N GLU A 96 -17.31 10.70 -17.87
CA GLU A 96 -16.44 10.31 -16.76
C GLU A 96 -15.93 8.90 -17.02
N GLN A 97 -14.60 8.76 -17.09
CA GLN A 97 -13.93 7.48 -17.41
C GLN A 97 -13.43 6.76 -16.17
N GLY A 98 -13.23 7.47 -15.07
CA GLY A 98 -12.69 6.89 -13.87
C GLY A 98 -12.50 7.92 -12.78
N ILE A 99 -12.06 7.40 -11.64
CA ILE A 99 -11.86 8.17 -10.43
C ILE A 99 -10.72 7.58 -9.61
N GLY A 100 -9.94 8.46 -9.02
CA GLY A 100 -8.93 8.12 -8.04
C GLY A 100 -8.99 9.04 -6.84
N THR A 101 -8.03 8.85 -5.94
CA THR A 101 -7.84 9.70 -4.77
C THR A 101 -6.49 10.40 -4.89
N GLY A 102 -6.38 11.59 -4.31
CA GLY A 102 -5.10 12.22 -3.99
C GLY A 102 -5.14 12.82 -2.60
N PHE A 103 -4.05 13.45 -2.19
CA PHE A 103 -4.01 14.23 -0.97
C PHE A 103 -3.15 15.49 -1.12
N ILE A 104 -3.58 16.54 -0.45
CA ILE A 104 -2.98 17.87 -0.48
C ILE A 104 -1.70 17.86 0.34
N ILE A 105 -0.59 18.35 -0.25
CA ILE A 105 0.72 18.42 0.41
C ILE A 105 1.22 19.84 0.65
N ASP A 106 0.54 20.86 0.15
CA ASP A 106 0.79 22.26 0.50
C ASP A 106 -0.49 23.10 0.60
N LYS A 107 -0.36 24.37 0.96
CA LYS A 107 -1.51 25.29 1.10
C LYS A 107 -1.99 25.88 -0.22
N ASP A 108 -1.21 25.69 -1.29
CA ASP A 108 -1.30 26.44 -2.55
C ASP A 108 -1.65 25.53 -3.75
N GLY A 109 -2.27 24.38 -3.47
CA GLY A 109 -2.90 23.55 -4.50
C GLY A 109 -2.02 22.45 -5.08
N ILE A 110 -1.01 21.99 -4.35
CA ILE A 110 -0.19 20.84 -4.73
C ILE A 110 -0.74 19.56 -4.09
N ILE A 111 -0.99 18.57 -4.94
CA ILE A 111 -1.64 17.30 -4.59
C ILE A 111 -0.76 16.15 -5.06
N LEU A 112 -0.59 15.14 -4.19
CA LEU A 112 0.00 13.85 -4.56
C LEU A 112 -1.08 12.83 -4.89
N THR A 113 -0.79 11.98 -5.88
CA THR A 113 -1.59 10.80 -6.25
C THR A 113 -0.67 9.78 -6.93
N ASN A 114 -1.21 8.65 -7.37
CA ASN A 114 -0.47 7.74 -8.24
C ASN A 114 -0.46 8.24 -9.69
N ARG A 115 0.62 7.94 -10.41
CA ARG A 115 0.74 8.30 -11.83
C ARG A 115 -0.32 7.58 -12.67
N HIS A 116 -0.61 6.31 -12.39
CA HIS A 116 -1.61 5.56 -13.18
C HIS A 116 -3.02 6.17 -13.10
N VAL A 117 -3.37 6.87 -12.00
CA VAL A 117 -4.64 7.61 -11.85
C VAL A 117 -4.73 8.73 -12.90
N VAL A 118 -3.59 9.32 -13.27
CA VAL A 118 -3.50 10.43 -14.23
C VAL A 118 -2.72 10.06 -15.50
N SER A 119 -2.84 8.81 -15.95
CA SER A 119 -2.06 8.26 -17.06
C SER A 119 -2.52 8.69 -18.46
N ASP A 120 -3.81 8.94 -18.68
CA ASP A 120 -4.33 9.40 -19.97
C ASP A 120 -4.01 10.89 -20.19
N THR A 121 -2.98 11.17 -20.97
CA THR A 121 -2.56 12.53 -21.32
C THR A 121 -3.54 13.28 -22.22
N SER A 122 -4.56 12.60 -22.76
CA SER A 122 -5.64 13.19 -23.54
C SER A 122 -6.89 13.52 -22.71
N ALA A 123 -6.92 13.16 -21.42
CA ALA A 123 -8.05 13.39 -20.54
C ALA A 123 -7.93 14.72 -19.79
N ASP A 124 -9.09 15.30 -19.47
CA ASP A 124 -9.23 16.40 -18.55
C ASP A 124 -9.35 15.86 -17.11
N TYR A 125 -8.66 16.50 -16.16
CA TYR A 125 -8.66 16.09 -14.76
C TYR A 125 -9.25 17.17 -13.88
N ILE A 126 -10.17 16.76 -12.99
CA ILE A 126 -10.79 17.64 -12.00
C ILE A 126 -10.49 17.10 -10.61
N VAL A 127 -10.02 17.98 -9.74
CA VAL A 127 -9.87 17.69 -8.32
C VAL A 127 -11.12 18.19 -7.59
N VAL A 128 -11.70 17.34 -6.76
CA VAL A 128 -12.81 17.70 -5.88
C VAL A 128 -12.26 17.90 -4.46
N VAL A 129 -12.33 19.14 -3.98
CA VAL A 129 -11.95 19.52 -2.61
C VAL A 129 -13.18 20.10 -1.93
N ASN A 130 -13.61 19.52 -0.80
CA ASN A 130 -14.78 19.99 -0.04
C ASN A 130 -16.04 20.21 -0.91
N GLN A 131 -16.35 19.25 -1.80
CA GLN A 131 -17.48 19.30 -2.74
C GLN A 131 -17.39 20.40 -3.82
N GLN A 132 -16.23 21.07 -3.94
CA GLN A 132 -15.95 22.03 -5.00
C GLN A 132 -14.98 21.43 -6.02
N ASN A 133 -15.25 21.70 -7.30
CA ASN A 133 -14.48 21.17 -8.41
C ASN A 133 -13.44 22.19 -8.88
N TYR A 134 -12.22 21.72 -9.10
CA TYR A 134 -11.10 22.52 -9.57
C TYR A 134 -10.41 21.84 -10.75
N ASP A 135 -10.21 22.55 -11.85
CA ASP A 135 -9.46 22.04 -12.99
C ASP A 135 -7.98 21.89 -12.65
N VAL A 136 -7.39 20.76 -13.01
CA VAL A 136 -5.94 20.55 -12.90
C VAL A 136 -5.22 21.37 -13.96
N LYS A 137 -4.29 22.23 -13.51
CA LYS A 137 -3.53 23.15 -14.37
C LYS A 137 -2.28 22.54 -14.94
N LYS A 138 -1.59 21.71 -14.14
CA LYS A 138 -0.40 20.98 -14.57
C LYS A 138 -0.32 19.67 -13.81
N ILE A 139 0.19 18.65 -14.50
CA ILE A 139 0.46 17.32 -13.97
C ILE A 139 1.94 17.05 -14.20
N PHE A 140 2.62 16.55 -13.17
CA PHE A 140 4.00 16.10 -13.23
C PHE A 140 4.02 14.62 -12.89
N ARG A 141 4.54 13.79 -13.79
CA ARG A 141 4.50 12.33 -13.67
C ARG A 141 5.87 11.76 -13.35
N ASP A 142 5.93 10.88 -12.36
CA ASP A 142 7.07 10.04 -12.07
C ASP A 142 6.73 8.57 -12.39
N THR A 143 7.12 8.13 -13.59
CA THR A 143 6.97 6.74 -14.04
C THR A 143 7.80 5.72 -13.25
N ALA A 144 8.84 6.14 -12.53
CA ALA A 144 9.70 5.20 -11.80
C ALA A 144 9.04 4.74 -10.50
N HIS A 145 8.28 5.63 -9.87
CA HIS A 145 7.64 5.38 -8.57
C HIS A 145 6.11 5.34 -8.64
N ASP A 146 5.51 5.37 -9.84
CA ASP A 146 4.05 5.47 -10.03
C ASP A 146 3.41 6.59 -9.18
N VAL A 147 4.03 7.77 -9.18
CA VAL A 147 3.55 8.97 -8.47
C VAL A 147 3.32 10.11 -9.44
N ALA A 148 2.29 10.91 -9.18
CA ALA A 148 2.08 12.18 -9.85
C ALA A 148 1.82 13.31 -8.88
N ILE A 149 2.28 14.50 -9.26
CA ILE A 149 2.02 15.76 -8.58
C ILE A 149 1.06 16.56 -9.46
N LEU A 150 -0.08 16.96 -8.90
CA LEU A 150 -1.07 17.80 -9.56
C LEU A 150 -1.01 19.21 -8.99
N LYS A 151 -1.21 20.20 -9.85
CA LYS A 151 -1.37 21.60 -9.45
C LYS A 151 -2.78 22.10 -9.78
N ILE A 152 -3.46 22.67 -8.81
CA ILE A 152 -4.72 23.40 -8.95
C ILE A 152 -4.56 24.84 -8.46
N ASP A 153 -5.40 25.77 -8.93
CA ASP A 153 -5.34 27.19 -8.55
C ASP A 153 -6.24 27.47 -7.34
N VAL A 154 -5.82 26.98 -6.15
CA VAL A 154 -6.55 27.16 -4.88
C VAL A 154 -5.56 27.40 -3.75
N SER A 155 -5.87 28.35 -2.87
CA SER A 155 -5.08 28.67 -1.68
C SER A 155 -5.83 28.34 -0.38
N ASN A 156 -5.12 28.33 0.75
CA ASN A 156 -5.64 28.06 2.09
C ASN A 156 -6.17 26.62 2.26
N LEU A 157 -5.55 25.68 1.55
CA LEU A 157 -5.81 24.27 1.76
C LEU A 157 -5.16 23.75 3.05
N THR A 158 -5.66 22.63 3.58
CA THR A 158 -5.06 21.94 4.72
C THR A 158 -4.18 20.82 4.19
N PRO A 159 -2.84 20.93 4.25
CA PRO A 159 -1.96 19.85 3.84
C PRO A 159 -1.88 18.75 4.89
N VAL A 160 -1.70 17.51 4.45
CA VAL A 160 -1.35 16.38 5.32
C VAL A 160 0.17 16.29 5.48
N GLU A 161 0.62 15.86 6.65
CA GLU A 161 2.05 15.65 6.91
C GLU A 161 2.54 14.31 6.34
N LEU A 162 3.71 14.33 5.70
CA LEU A 162 4.41 13.11 5.29
C LEU A 162 5.20 12.53 6.47
N GLY A 163 4.94 11.27 6.80
CA GLY A 163 5.61 10.51 7.86
C GLY A 163 6.93 9.90 7.39
N ASP A 164 7.40 8.85 8.05
CA ASP A 164 8.59 8.10 7.64
C ASP A 164 8.27 6.61 7.55
N SER A 165 8.28 6.08 6.33
CA SER A 165 8.01 4.67 6.07
C SER A 165 9.22 3.76 6.26
N SER A 166 10.43 4.31 6.49
CA SER A 166 11.65 3.51 6.67
C SER A 166 11.69 2.77 8.01
N GLN A 167 10.90 3.23 8.98
CA GLN A 167 10.82 2.67 10.34
C GLN A 167 9.57 1.82 10.56
N LEU A 168 8.83 1.48 9.51
CA LEU A 168 7.62 0.67 9.64
C LEU A 168 7.93 -0.72 10.17
N GLN A 169 7.03 -1.22 11.01
CA GLN A 169 7.09 -2.58 11.54
C GLN A 169 5.88 -3.39 11.07
N ILE A 170 6.10 -4.65 10.72
CA ILE A 170 4.99 -5.58 10.45
C ILE A 170 4.12 -5.69 11.72
N GLY A 171 2.81 -5.60 11.54
CA GLY A 171 1.82 -5.54 12.62
C GLY A 171 1.49 -4.12 13.10
N GLN A 172 2.22 -3.10 12.65
CA GLN A 172 1.87 -1.70 12.91
C GLN A 172 0.51 -1.39 12.28
N LYS A 173 -0.37 -0.75 13.06
CA LYS A 173 -1.72 -0.38 12.62
C LYS A 173 -1.67 0.77 11.61
N VAL A 174 -2.56 0.70 10.62
CA VAL A 174 -2.64 1.67 9.53
C VAL A 174 -4.08 2.02 9.20
N ILE A 175 -4.28 3.22 8.66
CA ILE A 175 -5.58 3.75 8.23
C ILE A 175 -5.45 4.17 6.77
N ALA A 176 -6.28 3.65 5.89
CA ALA A 176 -6.39 4.10 4.50
C ALA A 176 -7.64 4.97 4.35
N ILE A 177 -7.48 6.11 3.66
CA ILE A 177 -8.59 6.99 3.32
C ILE A 177 -8.64 7.14 1.80
N GLY A 178 -9.81 7.00 1.21
CA GLY A 178 -9.98 7.15 -0.22
C GLY A 178 -11.41 7.36 -0.69
N TYR A 179 -11.57 7.50 -2.00
CA TYR A 179 -12.85 7.67 -2.67
C TYR A 179 -13.26 6.33 -3.32
N ALA A 180 -13.68 5.38 -2.48
CA ALA A 180 -13.94 4.01 -2.93
C ALA A 180 -15.04 3.95 -4.00
N LEU A 181 -14.77 3.18 -5.06
CA LEU A 181 -15.65 2.88 -6.18
C LEU A 181 -16.17 4.09 -6.97
N GLY A 182 -15.68 5.30 -6.71
CA GLY A 182 -16.24 6.48 -7.35
C GLY A 182 -17.57 6.97 -6.78
N GLU A 183 -18.02 6.38 -5.69
CA GLU A 183 -19.35 6.63 -5.13
C GLU A 183 -19.30 7.08 -3.67
N PHE A 184 -18.24 6.69 -2.95
CA PHE A 184 -18.16 6.82 -1.50
C PHE A 184 -16.98 7.70 -1.06
N PRO A 185 -17.17 9.04 -0.96
CA PRO A 185 -16.15 9.93 -0.43
C PRO A 185 -15.73 9.59 0.98
N ASN A 186 -14.44 9.78 1.26
CA ASN A 186 -13.85 9.58 2.58
C ASN A 186 -14.15 8.18 3.14
N THR A 187 -14.08 7.15 2.29
CA THR A 187 -14.12 5.77 2.73
C THR A 187 -12.86 5.48 3.53
N VAL A 188 -13.06 5.13 4.80
CA VAL A 188 -11.99 4.80 5.74
C VAL A 188 -11.94 3.29 5.90
N THR A 189 -10.74 2.72 5.75
CA THR A 189 -10.46 1.33 6.10
C THR A 189 -9.25 1.25 7.00
N THR A 190 -9.22 0.27 7.89
CA THR A 190 -8.13 0.08 8.86
C THR A 190 -7.55 -1.30 8.70
N GLY A 191 -6.26 -1.44 9.00
CA GLY A 191 -5.57 -2.72 8.96
C GLY A 191 -4.24 -2.62 9.68
N VAL A 192 -3.30 -3.46 9.28
CA VAL A 192 -1.91 -3.44 9.69
C VAL A 192 -0.98 -3.46 8.49
N VAL A 193 0.29 -3.11 8.71
CA VAL A 193 1.38 -3.48 7.82
C VAL A 193 1.51 -5.01 7.86
N SER A 194 1.15 -5.70 6.79
CA SER A 194 1.23 -7.15 6.65
C SER A 194 2.59 -7.61 6.09
N GLY A 195 3.32 -6.71 5.43
CA GLY A 195 4.63 -6.99 4.83
C GLY A 195 5.30 -5.72 4.33
N LEU A 196 6.62 -5.79 4.14
CA LEU A 196 7.45 -4.69 3.65
C LEU A 196 8.37 -5.23 2.55
N GLY A 197 8.81 -4.36 1.65
CA GLY A 197 9.78 -4.72 0.62
C GLY A 197 9.25 -5.69 -0.42
N ARG A 198 7.94 -5.69 -0.70
CA ARG A 198 7.35 -6.57 -1.70
C ARG A 198 7.56 -6.00 -3.10
N SER A 199 7.67 -6.88 -4.10
CA SER A 199 7.57 -6.52 -5.51
C SER A 199 6.25 -7.06 -6.04
N VAL A 200 5.45 -6.19 -6.64
CA VAL A 200 4.11 -6.53 -7.13
C VAL A 200 3.86 -5.95 -8.49
N THR A 201 3.09 -6.69 -9.28
CA THR A 201 2.61 -6.20 -10.56
C THR A 201 1.23 -5.58 -10.37
N ALA A 202 1.16 -4.25 -10.32
CA ALA A 202 -0.09 -3.50 -10.30
C ALA A 202 -0.70 -3.47 -11.70
N SER A 203 -1.92 -3.97 -11.86
CA SER A 203 -2.67 -3.88 -13.10
C SER A 203 -3.90 -2.99 -12.90
N SER A 204 -4.03 -1.97 -13.75
CA SER A 204 -5.29 -1.23 -13.88
C SER A 204 -6.22 -2.08 -14.73
N GLY A 205 -7.19 -2.74 -14.09
CA GLY A 205 -8.17 -3.61 -14.74
C GLY A 205 -8.99 -2.94 -15.85
N THR A 206 -8.94 -1.62 -15.96
CA THR A 206 -9.67 -0.82 -16.95
C THR A 206 -8.79 -0.38 -18.13
N LEU A 207 -7.46 -0.37 -18.00
CA LEU A 207 -6.54 0.24 -18.98
C LEU A 207 -5.49 -0.73 -19.57
N GLY A 208 -5.41 -1.98 -19.10
CA GLY A 208 -4.51 -2.99 -19.68
C GLY A 208 -3.02 -2.72 -19.48
N THR A 209 -2.66 -1.67 -18.74
CA THR A 209 -1.28 -1.36 -18.35
C THR A 209 -0.94 -2.05 -17.04
N SER A 210 0.24 -2.66 -17.01
CA SER A 210 0.77 -3.44 -15.89
C SER A 210 2.08 -2.80 -15.45
N GLU A 211 2.16 -2.31 -14.22
CA GLU A 211 3.36 -1.69 -13.66
C GLU A 211 3.94 -2.59 -12.57
N VAL A 212 5.25 -2.80 -12.60
CA VAL A 212 5.95 -3.48 -11.52
C VAL A 212 6.33 -2.43 -10.49
N LEU A 213 5.75 -2.56 -9.30
CA LEU A 213 6.04 -1.72 -8.15
C LEU A 213 6.92 -2.50 -7.20
N ASP A 214 8.15 -2.02 -7.00
CA ASP A 214 9.11 -2.61 -6.09
C ASP A 214 9.07 -1.95 -4.71
N ASN A 215 9.53 -2.68 -3.71
CA ASN A 215 9.65 -2.21 -2.33
C ASN A 215 8.35 -1.66 -1.72
N VAL A 216 7.18 -2.19 -2.11
CA VAL A 216 5.89 -1.71 -1.61
C VAL A 216 5.60 -2.19 -0.18
N ILE A 217 4.78 -1.41 0.52
CA ILE A 217 4.14 -1.79 1.78
C ILE A 217 2.96 -2.70 1.43
N GLN A 218 2.84 -3.84 2.09
CA GLN A 218 1.65 -4.69 2.02
C GLN A 218 0.78 -4.43 3.26
N THR A 219 -0.54 -4.35 3.08
CA THR A 219 -1.51 -4.17 4.16
C THR A 219 -2.76 -5.04 3.95
N ASP A 220 -3.46 -5.36 5.04
CA ASP A 220 -4.77 -5.99 5.02
C ASP A 220 -5.93 -4.97 5.13
N ALA A 221 -5.62 -3.66 5.21
CA ALA A 221 -6.61 -2.62 5.05
C ALA A 221 -7.28 -2.77 3.67
N ALA A 222 -8.60 -2.73 3.64
CA ALA A 222 -9.34 -2.94 2.40
C ALA A 222 -9.07 -1.80 1.41
N LEU A 223 -8.39 -2.11 0.31
CA LEU A 223 -8.11 -1.20 -0.80
C LEU A 223 -8.89 -1.65 -2.03
N ASN A 224 -9.83 -0.81 -2.46
CA ASN A 224 -10.67 -1.04 -3.63
C ASN A 224 -10.32 -0.04 -4.74
N PRO A 225 -10.75 -0.27 -6.00
CA PRO A 225 -10.73 0.76 -7.02
C PRO A 225 -11.30 2.08 -6.49
N GLY A 226 -10.65 3.21 -6.81
CA GLY A 226 -10.97 4.53 -6.28
C GLY A 226 -10.13 4.95 -5.06
N ASN A 227 -9.63 4.03 -4.23
CA ASN A 227 -8.68 4.36 -3.15
C ASN A 227 -7.26 4.64 -3.66
N SER A 228 -6.96 4.24 -4.89
CA SER A 228 -5.65 4.44 -5.52
C SER A 228 -5.26 5.92 -5.51
N GLY A 229 -4.03 6.21 -5.10
CA GLY A 229 -3.48 7.55 -4.92
C GLY A 229 -3.81 8.22 -3.58
N GLY A 230 -4.70 7.64 -2.78
CA GLY A 230 -5.02 8.12 -1.42
C GLY A 230 -3.94 7.79 -0.39
N PRO A 231 -3.96 8.44 0.78
CA PRO A 231 -2.96 8.21 1.81
C PRO A 231 -3.19 6.89 2.57
N LEU A 232 -2.09 6.18 2.85
CA LEU A 232 -1.97 5.22 3.94
C LEU A 232 -1.33 5.93 5.12
N LEU A 233 -2.00 5.95 6.26
CA LEU A 233 -1.65 6.73 7.44
C LEU A 233 -1.22 5.84 8.60
N ASP A 234 -0.28 6.32 9.40
CA ASP A 234 -0.10 5.82 10.76
C ASP A 234 -1.13 6.44 11.72
N TYR A 235 -1.17 5.96 12.96
CA TYR A 235 -2.10 6.45 13.99
C TYR A 235 -1.74 7.83 14.56
N SER A 236 -0.67 8.47 14.06
CA SER A 236 -0.36 9.88 14.31
C SER A 236 -0.90 10.82 13.22
N GLY A 237 -1.57 10.25 12.20
CA GLY A 237 -2.15 10.99 11.09
C GLY A 237 -1.13 11.42 10.03
N LYS A 238 0.05 10.77 9.99
CA LYS A 238 1.08 11.03 9.00
C LYS A 238 1.01 10.01 7.87
N VAL A 239 1.21 10.48 6.63
CA VAL A 239 1.23 9.61 5.45
C VAL A 239 2.49 8.75 5.49
N ILE A 240 2.33 7.43 5.56
CA ILE A 240 3.40 6.44 5.46
C ILE A 240 3.44 5.75 4.09
N GLY A 241 2.40 5.90 3.27
CA GLY A 241 2.41 5.43 1.90
C GLY A 241 1.27 5.97 1.05
N ILE A 242 1.31 5.67 -0.24
CA ILE A 242 0.30 6.03 -1.24
C ILE A 242 -0.38 4.74 -1.69
N ASN A 243 -1.68 4.61 -1.41
CA ASN A 243 -2.46 3.40 -1.68
C ASN A 243 -2.45 3.07 -3.17
N VAL A 244 -2.22 1.81 -3.52
CA VAL A 244 -2.31 1.31 -4.90
C VAL A 244 -3.42 0.27 -4.96
N ALA A 245 -4.39 0.48 -5.83
CA ALA A 245 -5.39 -0.53 -6.12
C ALA A 245 -4.77 -1.62 -7.02
N ILE A 246 -4.75 -2.88 -6.56
CA ILE A 246 -4.27 -4.01 -7.36
C ILE A 246 -5.46 -4.86 -7.80
N THR A 247 -5.54 -5.15 -9.09
CA THR A 247 -6.47 -6.13 -9.64
C THR A 247 -5.86 -7.52 -9.52
N SER A 248 -6.07 -8.21 -8.39
CA SER A 248 -5.95 -9.67 -8.35
C SER A 248 -6.94 -10.23 -7.33
N GLY A 249 -7.51 -11.40 -7.61
CA GLY A 249 -8.58 -12.04 -6.84
C GLY A 249 -8.22 -12.48 -5.41
N ALA A 250 -7.23 -11.85 -4.79
CA ALA A 250 -6.90 -11.99 -3.39
C ALA A 250 -7.64 -10.92 -2.56
N GLN A 251 -8.52 -11.38 -1.67
CA GLN A 251 -9.17 -10.52 -0.68
C GLN A 251 -8.17 -10.16 0.42
N ASN A 252 -8.26 -8.94 0.97
CA ASN A 252 -7.44 -8.44 2.09
C ASN A 252 -5.93 -8.41 1.81
N ILE A 253 -5.53 -8.18 0.56
CA ILE A 253 -4.14 -7.89 0.20
C ILE A 253 -4.12 -6.58 -0.57
N GLY A 254 -3.81 -5.50 0.14
CA GLY A 254 -3.57 -4.16 -0.40
C GLY A 254 -2.09 -3.83 -0.42
N PHE A 255 -1.72 -2.88 -1.28
CA PHE A 255 -0.35 -2.38 -1.37
C PHE A 255 -0.31 -0.86 -1.37
N ALA A 256 0.80 -0.31 -0.90
CA ALA A 256 1.06 1.13 -0.92
C ALA A 256 2.53 1.42 -1.22
N ILE A 257 2.76 2.49 -1.97
CA ILE A 257 4.11 3.00 -2.28
C ILE A 257 4.63 3.70 -1.02
N PRO A 258 5.80 3.32 -0.46
CA PRO A 258 6.29 3.92 0.77
C PRO A 258 6.54 5.43 0.62
N VAL A 259 6.09 6.24 1.58
CA VAL A 259 6.26 7.71 1.47
C VAL A 259 7.75 8.11 1.41
N SER A 260 8.63 7.36 2.08
CA SER A 260 10.06 7.71 2.15
C SER A 260 10.78 7.51 0.82
N SER A 261 10.26 6.70 -0.11
CA SER A 261 10.85 6.60 -1.46
C SER A 261 10.51 7.81 -2.33
N ILE A 262 9.44 8.56 -2.01
CA ILE A 262 8.96 9.69 -2.82
C ILE A 262 9.27 11.05 -2.21
N LYS A 263 9.74 11.09 -0.95
CA LYS A 263 10.16 12.33 -0.29
C LYS A 263 11.17 13.14 -1.10
N PRO A 264 12.25 12.55 -1.65
CA PRO A 264 13.20 13.32 -2.46
C PRO A 264 12.53 13.98 -3.68
N VAL A 265 11.59 13.27 -4.32
CA VAL A 265 10.82 13.78 -5.45
C VAL A 265 9.96 14.98 -5.04
N VAL A 266 9.29 14.89 -3.89
CA VAL A 266 8.47 15.99 -3.34
C VAL A 266 9.33 17.18 -2.95
N GLU A 267 10.48 16.96 -2.31
CA GLU A 267 11.41 18.00 -1.89
C GLU A 267 12.01 18.74 -3.10
N ASP A 268 12.46 18.00 -4.11
CA ASP A 268 12.96 18.57 -5.37
C ASP A 268 11.84 19.35 -6.08
N PHE A 269 10.62 18.82 -6.11
CA PHE A 269 9.49 19.52 -6.70
C PHE A 269 9.15 20.82 -5.96
N GLN A 270 9.10 20.80 -4.63
CA GLN A 270 8.86 22.01 -3.82
C GLN A 270 9.96 23.06 -4.01
N LYS A 271 11.20 22.62 -4.26
CA LYS A 271 12.34 23.52 -4.43
C LYS A 271 12.49 24.07 -5.85
N TYR A 272 12.25 23.25 -6.86
CA TYR A 272 12.56 23.57 -8.27
C TYR A 272 11.33 23.65 -9.17
N GLY A 273 10.16 23.23 -8.70
CA GLY A 273 8.91 23.19 -9.47
C GLY A 273 8.87 22.10 -10.55
N LYS A 274 9.78 21.12 -10.49
CA LYS A 274 9.86 19.99 -11.42
C LYS A 274 10.39 18.74 -10.73
N ILE A 275 10.06 17.58 -11.29
CA ILE A 275 10.58 16.28 -10.83
C ILE A 275 11.97 16.08 -11.46
N ILE A 276 12.99 15.92 -10.62
CA ILE A 276 14.37 15.71 -11.08
C ILE A 276 14.75 14.26 -10.77
N ARG A 277 15.06 13.48 -11.81
CA ARG A 277 15.50 12.09 -11.65
C ARG A 277 16.51 11.70 -12.71
N ALA A 278 17.37 10.76 -12.36
CA ALA A 278 18.30 10.16 -13.29
C ALA A 278 17.55 9.39 -14.40
N TYR A 279 18.10 9.45 -15.60
CA TYR A 279 17.51 8.87 -16.80
C TYR A 279 18.57 8.20 -17.64
N LEU A 280 18.28 6.97 -18.06
CA LEU A 280 19.15 6.22 -18.98
C LEU A 280 18.58 6.19 -20.41
N GLY A 281 17.25 6.23 -20.56
CA GLY A 281 16.56 6.25 -21.85
C GLY A 281 16.44 4.90 -22.55
N ILE A 282 15.88 3.93 -21.82
CA ILE A 282 15.64 2.57 -22.30
C ILE A 282 14.23 2.11 -21.91
N GLU A 283 13.68 1.21 -22.72
CA GLU A 283 12.55 0.35 -22.36
C GLU A 283 13.10 -1.07 -22.22
N TYR A 284 12.69 -1.79 -21.17
CA TYR A 284 13.21 -3.12 -20.90
C TYR A 284 12.14 -4.09 -20.38
N ILE A 285 12.43 -5.37 -20.51
CA ILE A 285 11.68 -6.48 -19.96
C ILE A 285 12.60 -7.23 -19.01
N SER A 286 12.17 -7.47 -17.77
CA SER A 286 12.95 -8.26 -16.80
C SER A 286 13.09 -9.71 -17.28
N VAL A 287 14.30 -10.23 -17.19
CA VAL A 287 14.65 -11.63 -17.47
C VAL A 287 14.90 -12.29 -16.11
N SER A 288 13.92 -13.06 -15.63
CA SER A 288 14.07 -13.80 -14.37
C SER A 288 15.13 -14.89 -14.48
N LYS A 289 15.60 -15.36 -13.32
CA LYS A 289 16.55 -16.46 -13.22
C LYS A 289 16.09 -17.73 -13.96
N GLU A 290 14.82 -18.09 -13.87
CA GLU A 290 14.26 -19.27 -14.53
C GLU A 290 14.27 -19.11 -16.05
N LEU A 291 13.90 -17.92 -16.55
CA LEU A 291 13.91 -17.63 -17.98
C LEU A 291 15.35 -17.61 -18.52
N ALA A 292 16.27 -17.02 -17.77
CA ALA A 292 17.70 -16.99 -18.07
C ALA A 292 18.26 -18.41 -18.23
N GLN A 293 17.97 -19.30 -17.27
CA GLN A 293 18.37 -20.71 -17.32
C GLN A 293 17.73 -21.48 -18.47
N ALA A 294 16.41 -21.31 -18.68
CA ALA A 294 15.69 -22.02 -19.73
C ALA A 294 16.11 -21.64 -21.15
N ARG A 295 16.67 -20.43 -21.33
CA ARG A 295 17.05 -19.88 -22.65
C ARG A 295 18.55 -19.66 -22.82
N ASN A 296 19.38 -20.05 -21.85
CA ASN A 296 20.82 -19.78 -21.81
C ASN A 296 21.14 -18.28 -22.01
N LEU A 297 20.38 -17.43 -21.32
CA LEU A 297 20.57 -15.97 -21.28
C LEU A 297 21.16 -15.56 -19.93
N HIS A 298 21.59 -14.30 -19.83
CA HIS A 298 21.87 -13.69 -18.53
C HIS A 298 20.54 -13.29 -17.86
N GLU A 299 20.48 -13.41 -16.54
CA GLU A 299 19.49 -12.73 -15.71
C GLU A 299 19.75 -11.21 -15.77
N GLY A 300 18.68 -10.40 -15.77
CA GLY A 300 18.81 -8.95 -15.86
C GLY A 300 17.68 -8.28 -16.63
N ALA A 301 18.00 -7.15 -17.28
CA ALA A 301 17.05 -6.35 -18.05
C ALA A 301 17.29 -6.51 -19.57
N PHE A 302 16.39 -7.20 -20.26
CA PHE A 302 16.40 -7.28 -21.72
C PHE A 302 15.90 -5.96 -22.32
N ILE A 303 16.76 -5.27 -23.06
CA ILE A 303 16.47 -3.95 -23.63
C ILE A 303 15.62 -4.13 -24.89
N SER A 304 14.34 -3.77 -24.81
CA SER A 304 13.44 -3.82 -25.97
C SER A 304 13.64 -2.63 -26.90
N LYS A 305 13.94 -1.46 -26.34
CA LYS A 305 14.14 -0.22 -27.10
C LYS A 305 15.10 0.71 -26.37
N VAL A 306 15.87 1.44 -27.16
CA VAL A 306 16.73 2.55 -26.70
C VAL A 306 16.17 3.83 -27.31
N VAL A 307 16.02 4.87 -26.48
CA VAL A 307 15.57 6.18 -26.94
C VAL A 307 16.72 6.86 -27.68
N ALA A 308 16.47 7.38 -28.88
CA ALA A 308 17.50 8.08 -29.65
C ALA A 308 18.05 9.30 -28.88
N ASP A 309 19.36 9.56 -29.00
CA ASP A 309 20.09 10.64 -28.34
C ASP A 309 20.11 10.57 -26.79
N SER A 310 19.60 9.47 -26.23
CA SER A 310 19.62 9.22 -24.78
C SER A 310 21.01 8.88 -24.25
N PRO A 311 21.21 8.94 -22.92
CA PRO A 311 22.42 8.42 -22.28
C PRO A 311 22.80 6.99 -22.68
N ALA A 312 21.83 6.08 -22.81
CA ALA A 312 22.07 4.71 -23.25
C ALA A 312 22.57 4.63 -24.70
N ASP A 313 21.95 5.40 -25.59
CA ASP A 313 22.33 5.47 -27.01
C ASP A 313 23.77 5.99 -27.15
N LYS A 314 24.10 7.07 -26.43
CA LYS A 314 25.46 7.64 -26.37
C LYS A 314 26.49 6.68 -25.78
N ALA A 315 26.09 5.83 -24.84
CA ALA A 315 26.93 4.78 -24.26
C ALA A 315 27.06 3.52 -25.15
N GLY A 316 26.35 3.47 -26.29
CA GLY A 316 26.41 2.36 -27.24
C GLY A 316 25.58 1.13 -26.84
N ILE A 317 24.64 1.30 -25.90
CA ILE A 317 23.64 0.27 -25.56
C ILE A 317 22.65 0.16 -26.72
N GLN A 318 22.25 -1.07 -27.05
CA GLN A 318 21.40 -1.36 -28.20
C GLN A 318 20.18 -2.19 -27.79
N GLY A 319 19.14 -2.15 -28.62
CA GLY A 319 18.03 -3.10 -28.48
C GLY A 319 18.54 -4.54 -28.60
N SER A 320 17.92 -5.45 -27.85
CA SER A 320 18.31 -6.85 -27.66
C SER A 320 19.52 -7.11 -26.76
N ASP A 321 20.12 -6.07 -26.16
CA ASP A 321 21.08 -6.27 -25.07
C ASP A 321 20.39 -6.80 -23.82
N ILE A 322 21.13 -7.55 -23.01
CA ILE A 322 20.73 -7.84 -21.63
C ILE A 322 21.68 -7.10 -20.69
N LEU A 323 21.16 -6.12 -19.97
CA LEU A 323 21.89 -5.40 -18.94
C LEU A 323 21.79 -6.21 -17.64
N TYR A 324 22.93 -6.76 -17.19
CA TYR A 324 22.96 -7.69 -16.05
C TYR A 324 23.72 -7.14 -14.84
N GLU A 325 24.41 -6.00 -14.96
CA GLU A 325 25.01 -5.29 -13.83
C GLU A 325 24.96 -3.77 -14.07
N PHE A 326 24.57 -3.03 -13.04
CA PHE A 326 24.49 -1.56 -13.06
C PHE A 326 25.19 -0.98 -11.82
N GLY A 327 26.23 -0.17 -12.04
CA GLY A 327 26.98 0.48 -10.97
C GLY A 327 27.62 -0.51 -9.98
N GLY A 328 28.00 -1.71 -10.44
CA GLY A 328 28.55 -2.76 -9.59
C GLY A 328 27.52 -3.63 -8.86
N GLN A 329 26.22 -3.38 -9.04
CA GLN A 329 25.13 -4.19 -8.50
C GLN A 329 24.54 -5.08 -9.58
N ALA A 330 24.30 -6.35 -9.28
CA ALA A 330 23.62 -7.26 -10.20
C ALA A 330 22.18 -6.78 -10.45
N VAL A 331 21.72 -6.93 -11.70
CA VAL A 331 20.32 -6.69 -12.04
C VAL A 331 19.59 -8.02 -11.97
N ASP A 332 18.63 -8.12 -11.07
CA ASP A 332 17.86 -9.33 -10.80
C ASP A 332 16.47 -8.99 -10.25
N ASP A 333 15.69 -10.00 -9.84
CA ASP A 333 14.34 -9.82 -9.30
C ASP A 333 14.30 -9.01 -7.99
N THR A 334 15.43 -8.87 -7.28
CA THR A 334 15.55 -8.09 -6.03
C THR A 334 16.14 -6.70 -6.22
N ASN A 335 16.97 -6.53 -7.24
CA ASN A 335 17.62 -5.29 -7.63
C ASN A 335 17.25 -4.97 -9.08
N THR A 336 16.02 -4.51 -9.26
CA THR A 336 15.52 -4.13 -10.58
C THR A 336 16.30 -2.93 -11.12
N LEU A 337 16.42 -2.86 -12.46
CA LEU A 337 17.15 -1.77 -13.10
C LEU A 337 16.53 -0.40 -12.80
N THR A 338 15.20 -0.29 -12.76
CA THR A 338 14.49 0.94 -12.36
C THR A 338 14.92 1.41 -10.97
N LYS A 339 14.96 0.50 -9.97
CA LYS A 339 15.42 0.82 -8.61
C LYS A 339 16.86 1.34 -8.62
N LEU A 340 17.76 0.64 -9.30
CA LEU A 340 19.18 1.00 -9.35
C LEU A 340 19.44 2.35 -10.05
N ILE A 341 18.65 2.69 -11.07
CA ILE A 341 18.70 4.02 -11.71
C ILE A 341 18.11 5.08 -10.77
N GLY A 342 17.01 4.78 -10.07
CA GLY A 342 16.37 5.69 -9.11
C GLY A 342 17.25 6.08 -7.91
N GLU A 343 18.26 5.27 -7.57
CA GLU A 343 19.26 5.57 -6.55
C GLU A 343 20.35 6.56 -7.02
N LYS A 344 20.33 6.96 -8.30
CA LYS A 344 21.32 7.86 -8.91
C LYS A 344 20.76 9.25 -9.15
N LYS A 345 21.66 10.18 -9.42
CA LYS A 345 21.33 11.56 -9.81
C LYS A 345 21.63 11.78 -11.29
N PRO A 346 20.99 12.77 -11.92
CA PRO A 346 21.46 13.29 -13.20
C PRO A 346 22.96 13.61 -13.12
N ASP A 347 23.65 13.41 -14.24
CA ASP A 347 25.09 13.57 -14.42
C ASP A 347 25.99 12.54 -13.69
N ASP A 348 25.42 11.59 -12.94
CA ASP A 348 26.21 10.48 -12.39
C ASP A 348 26.76 9.59 -13.53
N GLU A 349 28.05 9.27 -13.45
CA GLU A 349 28.66 8.25 -14.32
C GLU A 349 28.50 6.86 -13.72
N VAL A 350 27.96 5.94 -14.52
CA VAL A 350 27.70 4.55 -14.10
C VAL A 350 28.31 3.56 -15.06
N LYS A 351 28.98 2.55 -14.49
CA LYS A 351 29.44 1.38 -15.24
C LYS A 351 28.30 0.38 -15.41
N ILE A 352 28.15 -0.13 -16.61
CA ILE A 352 27.06 -1.01 -17.00
C ILE A 352 27.65 -2.22 -17.70
N LYS A 353 27.31 -3.43 -17.25
CA LYS A 353 27.67 -4.66 -17.95
C LYS A 353 26.49 -5.18 -18.75
N ILE A 354 26.74 -5.43 -20.03
CA ILE A 354 25.75 -5.91 -20.99
C ILE A 354 26.20 -7.24 -21.58
N TRP A 355 25.23 -8.06 -21.91
CA TRP A 355 25.38 -9.27 -22.71
C TRP A 355 24.72 -9.05 -24.07
N ARG A 356 25.49 -9.24 -25.14
CA ARG A 356 25.07 -9.07 -26.54
C ARG A 356 25.56 -10.25 -27.36
N ASN A 357 24.65 -11.01 -27.96
CA ASN A 357 24.97 -12.13 -28.85
C ASN A 357 26.00 -13.13 -28.27
N GLY A 358 25.83 -13.52 -27.00
CA GLY A 358 26.73 -14.49 -26.35
C GLY A 358 28.02 -13.91 -25.78
N LYS A 359 28.25 -12.60 -25.91
CA LYS A 359 29.45 -11.92 -25.39
C LYS A 359 29.07 -10.91 -24.33
N THR A 360 29.90 -10.82 -23.30
CA THR A 360 29.79 -9.78 -22.28
C THR A 360 30.70 -8.60 -22.62
N SER A 361 30.25 -7.40 -22.29
CA SER A 361 31.03 -6.16 -22.40
C SER A 361 30.63 -5.18 -21.31
N GLU A 362 31.52 -4.25 -21.01
CA GLU A 362 31.27 -3.14 -20.07
C GLU A 362 31.23 -1.83 -20.86
N VAL A 363 30.24 -1.00 -20.55
CA VAL A 363 30.10 0.37 -21.06
C VAL A 363 29.97 1.33 -19.88
N THR A 364 30.30 2.61 -20.10
CA THR A 364 30.06 3.67 -19.10
C THR A 364 29.06 4.64 -19.69
N ALA A 365 28.03 4.99 -18.92
CA ALA A 365 27.02 5.96 -19.30
C ALA A 365 27.00 7.10 -18.27
N THR A 366 26.87 8.34 -18.75
CA THR A 366 26.55 9.49 -17.90
C THR A 366 25.05 9.68 -17.91
N LEU A 367 24.39 9.52 -16.76
CA LEU A 367 22.93 9.61 -16.67
C LEU A 367 22.45 11.04 -16.97
N GLY A 368 21.32 11.14 -17.64
CA GLY A 368 20.67 12.42 -17.94
C GLY A 368 19.60 12.77 -16.90
N GLU A 369 19.02 13.95 -17.03
CA GLU A 369 17.75 14.29 -16.38
C GLU A 369 16.60 13.71 -17.22
N ALA A 370 15.62 13.08 -16.57
CA ALA A 370 14.44 12.58 -17.28
C ALA A 370 13.66 13.73 -17.93
N PRO A 371 13.11 13.52 -19.14
CA PRO A 371 12.23 14.51 -19.77
C PRO A 371 10.97 14.73 -18.92
N GLU A 372 10.43 15.95 -18.94
CA GLU A 372 9.10 16.23 -18.36
C GLU A 372 8.03 15.45 -19.14
N GLU A 373 7.16 14.72 -18.41
CA GLU A 373 6.02 13.95 -18.95
C GLU A 373 4.66 14.48 -18.47
#